data_AF-A0A5J6HS07-F1
#
_entry.id   AF-A0A5J6HS07-F1
#
_cell.length_a   1.000
_cell.length_b   1.000
_cell.length_c   1.000
_cell.angle_alpha   90.00
_cell.angle_beta   90.00
_cell.angle_gamma   90.00
#
_symmetry.space_group_name_H-M   'P 1'
#
loop_
_entity.id
_entity.type
_entity.pdbx_description
1 polymer ?
#
loop_
_entity_poly.entity_id
_entity_poly.type
_entity_poly.pdbx_seq_one_letter_code
_entity_poly.pdbx_strand_id
1 'polypeptide(L)'
;MHGGDEDAVIRLFGGNPEQCRPLRLEDLREHYERDLILVSRSGPAVIVVENNNYQGSREEVLRPLSRHGRTASAYWNVNAVSRLSLAEGGLISCAFEMIAPEYTMFGARPDAWQPLLEGLDLDDYETRWGAGLMAVERATGARFDNSWVRGPHRAVEITRVPESLLGQGLIDSPLLKREPFISYLADLRPTLLKPMRRHALDLALAHAGLHEHPLAVATLTAATLPAGERVRLREDLTAAHDQAHTRARAMLIGEPENFEPEWERPSHLVFRQAIVFGVLAQCVAAHLPTPTDGFPDILSSLDTAMTGDGARAHEFWMVKYLHDAARRAA
;
A
#
# COMPACT_ATOMS: atom_id res chain seq x y z
N MET A 1 -20.45 18.70 15.50
CA MET A 1 -19.10 19.13 15.10
C MET A 1 -19.22 19.78 13.73
N HIS A 2 -18.79 21.03 13.59
CA HIS A 2 -18.77 21.72 12.30
C HIS A 2 -17.56 21.23 11.50
N GLY A 3 -17.77 20.81 10.25
CA GLY A 3 -16.68 20.45 9.35
C GLY A 3 -15.65 21.58 9.25
N GLY A 4 -14.40 21.21 8.99
CA GLY A 4 -13.28 22.16 8.89
C GLY A 4 -13.56 23.34 7.95
N ASP A 5 -12.81 24.42 8.13
CA ASP A 5 -12.80 25.54 7.19
C ASP A 5 -12.25 25.09 5.81
N GLU A 6 -12.79 25.62 4.72
CA GLU A 6 -12.37 25.25 3.35
C GLU A 6 -10.88 25.51 3.14
N ASP A 7 -10.35 26.62 3.67
CA ASP A 7 -8.94 26.95 3.58
C ASP A 7 -8.06 25.96 4.35
N ALA A 8 -8.54 25.47 5.50
CA ALA A 8 -7.83 24.43 6.25
C ALA A 8 -7.80 23.12 5.47
N VAL A 9 -8.91 22.74 4.84
CA VAL A 9 -8.99 21.55 3.98
C VAL A 9 -8.03 21.69 2.79
N ILE A 10 -8.03 22.82 2.08
CA ILE A 10 -7.13 23.08 0.95
C ILE A 10 -5.65 22.92 1.38
N ARG A 11 -5.26 23.49 2.52
CA ARG A 11 -3.88 23.37 3.04
C ARG A 11 -3.53 21.92 3.38
N LEU A 12 -4.45 21.16 3.97
CA LEU A 12 -4.24 19.74 4.30
C LEU A 12 -4.17 18.84 3.07
N PHE A 13 -4.74 19.28 1.95
CA PHE A 13 -4.56 18.68 0.64
C PHE A 13 -3.29 19.18 -0.07
N GLY A 14 -2.45 20.01 0.55
CA GLY A 14 -1.22 20.52 -0.07
C GLY A 14 -1.44 21.64 -1.10
N GLY A 15 -2.61 22.30 -1.08
CA GLY A 15 -2.91 23.46 -1.91
C GLY A 15 -2.74 24.79 -1.17
N ASN A 16 -2.73 25.88 -1.93
CA ASN A 16 -2.71 27.25 -1.40
C ASN A 16 -4.09 27.93 -1.58
N PRO A 17 -4.82 28.24 -0.49
CA PRO A 17 -6.17 28.84 -0.58
C PRO A 17 -6.23 30.16 -1.37
N GLU A 18 -5.14 30.94 -1.37
CA GLU A 18 -5.04 32.22 -2.08
C GLU A 18 -4.92 32.07 -3.61
N GLN A 19 -4.65 30.85 -4.09
CA GLN A 19 -4.53 30.54 -5.52
C GLN A 19 -5.81 29.92 -6.09
N CYS A 20 -6.91 29.94 -5.33
CA CYS A 20 -8.17 29.40 -5.78
C CYS A 20 -8.75 30.20 -6.94
N ARG A 21 -9.32 29.51 -7.92
CA ARG A 21 -10.17 30.07 -8.97
C ARG A 21 -11.52 29.36 -9.00
N PRO A 22 -12.62 30.03 -9.38
CA PRO A 22 -13.89 29.34 -9.56
C PRO A 22 -13.81 28.36 -10.74
N LEU A 23 -14.33 27.15 -10.56
CA LEU A 23 -14.49 26.14 -11.60
C LEU A 23 -15.75 25.31 -11.34
N ARG A 24 -16.41 24.81 -12.38
CA ARG A 24 -17.53 23.89 -12.23
C ARG A 24 -17.05 22.45 -12.20
N LEU A 25 -17.84 21.58 -11.58
CA LEU A 25 -17.54 20.15 -11.52
C LEU A 25 -17.43 19.52 -12.93
N GLU A 26 -18.29 19.95 -13.86
CA GLU A 26 -18.30 19.46 -15.25
C GLU A 26 -16.99 19.78 -16.02
N ASP A 27 -16.33 20.87 -15.68
CA ASP A 27 -15.09 21.33 -16.32
C ASP A 27 -13.84 20.62 -15.76
N LEU A 28 -13.96 19.95 -14.60
CA LEU A 28 -12.83 19.28 -13.95
C LEU A 28 -12.18 18.22 -14.86
N ARG A 29 -12.99 17.56 -15.70
CA ARG A 29 -12.53 16.53 -16.66
C ARG A 29 -11.54 17.08 -17.69
N GLU A 30 -11.58 18.37 -17.98
CA GLU A 30 -10.71 19.04 -18.95
C GLU A 30 -9.31 19.29 -18.40
N HIS A 31 -9.11 19.03 -17.10
CA HIS A 31 -7.86 19.24 -16.37
C HIS A 31 -7.21 17.94 -15.90
N TYR A 32 -7.41 16.83 -16.62
CA TYR A 32 -6.92 15.49 -16.24
C TYR A 32 -5.39 15.41 -16.04
N GLU A 33 -4.63 16.24 -16.74
CA GLU A 33 -3.16 16.30 -16.66
C GLU A 33 -2.63 17.07 -15.43
N ARG A 34 -3.52 17.63 -14.59
CA ARG A 34 -3.14 18.46 -13.44
C ARG A 34 -3.62 17.84 -12.14
N ASP A 35 -2.79 17.97 -11.12
CA ASP A 35 -3.16 17.68 -9.74
C ASP A 35 -4.06 18.80 -9.20
N LEU A 36 -5.34 18.77 -9.59
CA LEU A 36 -6.34 19.80 -9.28
C LEU A 36 -7.43 19.22 -8.37
N ILE A 37 -7.81 19.98 -7.33
CA ILE A 37 -8.97 19.67 -6.50
C ILE A 37 -10.04 20.75 -6.62
N LEU A 38 -11.31 20.35 -6.47
CA LEU A 38 -12.44 21.25 -6.27
C LEU A 38 -12.89 21.21 -4.83
N VAL A 39 -13.00 22.37 -4.18
CA VAL A 39 -13.43 22.50 -2.79
C VAL A 39 -14.68 23.36 -2.71
N SER A 40 -15.67 22.89 -1.96
CA SER A 40 -16.90 23.65 -1.68
C SER A 40 -17.63 23.09 -0.47
N ARG A 41 -18.50 23.89 0.12
CA ARG A 41 -19.44 23.42 1.14
C ARG A 41 -20.69 22.77 0.55
N SER A 42 -21.12 21.68 1.19
CA SER A 42 -22.44 21.09 1.02
C SER A 42 -23.02 20.68 2.37
N GLY A 43 -24.12 21.32 2.77
CA GLY A 43 -24.69 21.14 4.10
C GLY A 43 -23.68 21.46 5.21
N PRO A 44 -23.46 20.56 6.19
CA PRO A 44 -22.49 20.75 7.27
C PRO A 44 -21.04 20.40 6.88
N ALA A 45 -20.82 19.87 5.67
CA ALA A 45 -19.54 19.30 5.24
C ALA A 45 -18.81 20.21 4.24
N VAL A 46 -17.48 20.13 4.24
CA VAL A 46 -16.64 20.57 3.13
C VAL A 46 -16.36 19.36 2.26
N ILE A 47 -16.65 19.48 0.98
CA ILE A 47 -16.44 18.45 -0.03
C ILE A 47 -15.21 18.80 -0.85
N VAL A 48 -14.39 17.78 -1.09
CA VAL A 48 -13.28 17.83 -2.03
C VAL A 48 -13.55 16.83 -3.13
N VAL A 49 -13.42 17.26 -4.39
CA VAL A 49 -13.46 16.36 -5.55
C VAL A 49 -12.10 16.39 -6.24
N GLU A 50 -11.59 15.20 -6.54
CA GLU A 50 -10.34 14.97 -7.24
C GLU A 50 -10.62 14.31 -8.59
N ASN A 51 -9.89 14.68 -9.64
CA ASN A 51 -9.96 13.99 -10.93
C ASN A 51 -8.87 12.93 -11.01
N ASN A 52 -9.24 11.65 -10.85
CA ASN A 52 -8.31 10.51 -10.91
C ASN A 52 -7.10 10.59 -9.95
N ASN A 53 -7.10 11.54 -9.01
CA ASN A 53 -6.10 11.66 -7.96
C ASN A 53 -6.51 10.85 -6.74
N TYR A 54 -5.53 10.41 -5.95
CA TYR A 54 -5.72 9.50 -4.83
C TYR A 54 -5.49 10.18 -3.47
N GLN A 55 -5.22 11.49 -3.46
CA GLN A 55 -4.71 12.18 -2.29
C GLN A 55 -5.68 12.12 -1.10
N GLY A 56 -6.97 12.36 -1.33
CA GLY A 56 -8.02 12.34 -0.31
C GLY A 56 -8.39 10.95 0.20
N SER A 57 -7.83 9.87 -0.35
CA SER A 57 -7.99 8.51 0.16
C SER A 57 -6.82 8.03 1.03
N ARG A 58 -5.78 8.86 1.13
CA ARG A 58 -4.56 8.54 1.88
C ARG A 58 -4.67 8.95 3.34
N GLU A 59 -4.06 8.16 4.23
CA GLU A 59 -4.13 8.42 5.66
C GLU A 59 -3.44 9.73 6.07
N GLU A 60 -2.45 10.20 5.30
CA GLU A 60 -1.75 11.45 5.56
C GLU A 60 -2.63 12.68 5.41
N VAL A 61 -3.71 12.56 4.64
CA VAL A 61 -4.70 13.61 4.45
C VAL A 61 -5.89 13.37 5.38
N LEU A 62 -6.41 12.15 5.41
CA LEU A 62 -7.59 11.80 6.19
C LEU A 62 -7.38 11.95 7.70
N ARG A 63 -6.23 11.56 8.25
CA ARG A 63 -5.98 11.65 9.69
C ARG A 63 -5.96 13.12 10.15
N PRO A 64 -5.17 14.04 9.57
CA PRO A 64 -5.26 15.46 9.93
C PRO A 64 -6.66 16.06 9.74
N LEU A 65 -7.33 15.78 8.61
CA LEU A 65 -8.70 16.27 8.36
C LEU A 65 -9.66 15.83 9.45
N SER A 66 -9.55 14.56 9.88
CA SER A 66 -10.45 14.00 10.88
C SER A 66 -10.34 14.62 12.27
N ARG A 67 -9.31 15.43 12.53
CA ARG A 67 -9.19 16.24 13.75
C ARG A 67 -10.15 17.44 13.75
N HIS A 68 -10.63 17.85 12.58
CA HIS A 68 -11.60 18.93 12.40
C HIS A 68 -13.05 18.44 12.36
N GLY A 69 -13.28 17.13 12.46
CA GLY A 69 -14.60 16.51 12.40
C GLY A 69 -14.53 15.16 11.69
N ARG A 70 -15.65 14.45 11.63
CA ARG A 70 -15.71 13.18 10.89
C ARG A 70 -15.40 13.42 9.41
N THR A 71 -14.49 12.62 8.86
CA THR A 71 -14.05 12.69 7.45
C THR A 71 -14.33 11.35 6.79
N ALA A 72 -14.96 11.39 5.61
CA ALA A 72 -15.17 10.21 4.80
C ALA A 72 -14.67 10.46 3.37
N SER A 73 -14.22 9.41 2.69
CA SER A 73 -13.67 9.47 1.34
C SER A 73 -14.08 8.23 0.57
N ALA A 74 -14.47 8.43 -0.69
CA ALA A 74 -14.74 7.36 -1.65
C ALA A 74 -13.88 7.63 -2.89
N TYR A 75 -13.10 6.64 -3.28
CA TYR A 75 -12.21 6.68 -4.45
C TYR A 75 -12.44 5.46 -5.32
N TRP A 76 -12.35 5.66 -6.63
CA TRP A 76 -12.25 4.58 -7.61
C TRP A 76 -11.52 5.08 -8.86
N ASN A 77 -10.95 4.15 -9.64
CA ASN A 77 -10.34 4.46 -10.92
C ASN A 77 -10.64 3.40 -11.99
N VAL A 78 -10.18 3.64 -13.21
CA VAL A 78 -10.37 2.74 -14.37
C VAL A 78 -9.67 1.39 -14.23
N ASN A 79 -8.70 1.26 -13.32
CA ASN A 79 -7.96 0.02 -13.06
C ASN A 79 -8.62 -0.80 -11.93
N ALA A 80 -9.89 -0.54 -11.62
CA ALA A 80 -10.66 -1.20 -10.57
C ALA A 80 -10.06 -1.05 -9.15
N VAL A 81 -9.15 -0.10 -8.93
CA VAL A 81 -8.72 0.25 -7.57
C VAL A 81 -9.82 1.07 -6.95
N SER A 82 -10.27 0.69 -5.76
CA SER A 82 -11.31 1.40 -5.04
C SER A 82 -10.97 1.55 -3.56
N ARG A 83 -11.49 2.59 -2.91
CA ARG A 83 -11.35 2.74 -1.46
C ARG A 83 -12.50 3.52 -0.87
N LEU A 84 -13.09 2.98 0.20
CA LEU A 84 -14.00 3.70 1.07
C LEU A 84 -13.34 3.85 2.44
N SER A 85 -13.16 5.08 2.91
CA SER A 85 -12.42 5.39 4.14
C SER A 85 -13.21 6.30 5.06
N LEU A 86 -13.24 5.97 6.36
CA LEU A 86 -13.82 6.77 7.43
C LEU A 86 -12.74 7.09 8.46
N ALA A 87 -12.64 8.36 8.84
CA ALA A 87 -11.68 8.84 9.83
C ALA A 87 -12.36 9.78 10.84
N GLU A 88 -11.96 9.67 12.10
CA GLU A 88 -12.48 10.49 13.20
C GLU A 88 -11.38 10.66 14.26
N GLY A 89 -11.20 11.89 14.76
CA GLY A 89 -10.31 12.15 15.90
C GLY A 89 -8.82 11.96 15.63
N GLY A 90 -8.37 12.08 14.38
CA GLY A 90 -6.96 11.86 14.02
C GLY A 90 -6.62 10.42 13.61
N LEU A 91 -7.64 9.54 13.55
CA LEU A 91 -7.48 8.13 13.26
C LEU A 91 -8.37 7.69 12.09
N ILE A 92 -7.85 6.79 11.26
CA ILE A 92 -8.66 5.98 10.34
C ILE A 92 -9.50 5.03 11.19
N SER A 93 -10.80 5.23 11.19
CA SER A 93 -11.76 4.35 11.86
C SER A 93 -11.90 3.05 11.07
N CYS A 94 -12.23 3.12 9.78
CA CYS A 94 -12.29 1.96 8.90
C CYS A 94 -12.00 2.37 7.46
N ALA A 95 -11.22 1.57 6.74
CA ALA A 95 -11.02 1.71 5.31
C ALA A 95 -10.92 0.33 4.63
N PHE A 96 -11.46 0.21 3.42
CA PHE A 96 -11.45 -1.04 2.63
C PHE A 96 -11.66 -0.76 1.14
N GLU A 97 -11.36 -1.73 0.29
CA GLU A 97 -11.68 -1.74 -1.14
C GLU A 97 -13.16 -2.11 -1.37
N MET A 98 -13.91 -1.24 -2.06
CA MET A 98 -15.34 -1.44 -2.28
C MET A 98 -15.66 -2.67 -3.14
N ILE A 99 -14.71 -3.16 -3.94
CA ILE A 99 -14.89 -4.37 -4.76
C ILE A 99 -14.71 -5.65 -3.95
N ALA A 100 -13.92 -5.59 -2.87
CA ALA A 100 -13.49 -6.75 -2.10
C ALA A 100 -13.33 -6.36 -0.60
N PRO A 101 -14.43 -5.93 0.05
CA PRO A 101 -14.38 -5.32 1.37
C PRO A 101 -13.82 -6.27 2.44
N GLU A 102 -14.12 -7.57 2.35
CA GLU A 102 -13.75 -8.60 3.31
C GLU A 102 -12.24 -8.86 3.41
N TYR A 103 -11.48 -8.58 2.34
CA TYR A 103 -10.04 -8.87 2.29
C TYR A 103 -9.14 -7.67 2.62
N THR A 104 -9.72 -6.48 2.72
CA THR A 104 -8.95 -5.22 2.70
C THR A 104 -9.30 -4.27 3.84
N MET A 105 -10.14 -4.71 4.77
CA MET A 105 -10.61 -3.93 5.89
C MET A 105 -9.51 -3.67 6.93
N PHE A 106 -9.28 -2.40 7.25
CA PHE A 106 -8.37 -1.99 8.31
C PHE A 106 -8.84 -0.72 9.02
N GLY A 107 -8.34 -0.48 10.24
CA GLY A 107 -8.62 0.74 10.99
C GLY A 107 -8.84 0.47 12.48
N ALA A 108 -9.01 1.55 13.27
CA ALA A 108 -9.19 1.44 14.72
C ALA A 108 -10.57 0.88 15.13
N ARG A 109 -11.56 0.92 14.22
CA ARG A 109 -12.93 0.42 14.39
C ARG A 109 -13.41 -0.18 13.07
N PRO A 110 -13.00 -1.41 12.71
CA PRO A 110 -13.33 -2.02 11.42
C PRO A 110 -14.82 -2.09 11.10
N ASP A 111 -15.68 -2.13 12.13
CA ASP A 111 -17.14 -2.15 12.05
C ASP A 111 -17.78 -0.77 11.80
N ALA A 112 -17.01 0.33 11.81
CA ALA A 112 -17.54 1.69 11.79
C ALA A 112 -18.39 2.05 10.55
N TRP A 113 -18.21 1.32 9.44
CA TRP A 113 -19.01 1.48 8.23
C TRP A 113 -20.35 0.74 8.26
N GLN A 114 -20.51 -0.29 9.10
CA GLN A 114 -21.69 -1.15 9.10
C GLN A 114 -23.04 -0.39 9.18
N PRO A 115 -23.26 0.55 10.13
CA PRO A 115 -24.53 1.30 10.18
C PRO A 115 -24.71 2.27 9.00
N LEU A 116 -23.62 2.71 8.37
CA LEU A 116 -23.66 3.66 7.27
C LEU A 116 -23.94 2.95 5.92
N LEU A 117 -23.58 1.67 5.83
CA LEU A 117 -23.81 0.82 4.66
C LEU A 117 -25.14 0.06 4.69
N GLU A 118 -25.90 0.15 5.79
CA GLU A 118 -27.16 -0.59 5.92
C GLU A 118 -28.13 -0.29 4.76
N GLY A 119 -28.53 -1.35 4.05
CA GLY A 119 -29.41 -1.26 2.88
C GLY A 119 -28.76 -0.70 1.60
N LEU A 120 -27.43 -0.57 1.57
CA LEU A 120 -26.67 -0.25 0.36
C LEU A 120 -26.03 -1.52 -0.19
N ASP A 121 -26.07 -1.67 -1.51
CA ASP A 121 -25.45 -2.80 -2.21
C ASP A 121 -24.12 -2.37 -2.83
N LEU A 122 -23.02 -2.89 -2.27
CA LEU A 122 -21.68 -2.72 -2.83
C LEU A 122 -21.31 -3.85 -3.79
N ASP A 123 -22.07 -4.94 -3.88
CA ASP A 123 -21.77 -6.07 -4.75
C ASP A 123 -22.25 -5.79 -6.19
N ASP A 124 -23.34 -5.03 -6.34
CA ASP A 124 -23.83 -4.58 -7.65
C ASP A 124 -22.89 -3.57 -8.31
N TYR A 125 -22.25 -4.01 -9.40
CA TYR A 125 -21.32 -3.22 -10.20
C TYR A 125 -21.91 -1.90 -10.72
N GLU A 126 -23.20 -1.88 -11.07
CA GLU A 126 -23.85 -0.69 -11.63
C GLU A 126 -24.10 0.38 -10.57
N THR A 127 -24.31 -0.01 -9.31
CA THR A 127 -24.69 0.91 -8.23
C THR A 127 -23.60 1.14 -7.18
N ARG A 128 -22.55 0.31 -7.15
CA ARG A 128 -21.48 0.33 -6.13
C ARG A 128 -20.92 1.72 -5.83
N TRP A 129 -20.62 2.51 -6.85
CA TRP A 129 -20.05 3.85 -6.66
C TRP A 129 -21.07 4.82 -6.07
N GLY A 130 -22.32 4.72 -6.49
CA GLY A 130 -23.44 5.46 -5.91
C GLY A 130 -23.67 5.07 -4.44
N ALA A 131 -23.58 3.79 -4.11
CA ALA A 131 -23.63 3.29 -2.73
C ALA A 131 -22.47 3.84 -1.88
N GLY A 132 -21.24 3.85 -2.39
CA GLY A 132 -20.10 4.46 -1.71
C GLY A 132 -20.30 5.96 -1.43
N LEU A 133 -20.78 6.72 -2.41
CA LEU A 133 -21.10 8.15 -2.22
C LEU A 133 -22.25 8.37 -1.24
N MET A 134 -23.30 7.54 -1.29
CA MET A 134 -24.40 7.58 -0.32
C MET A 134 -23.91 7.29 1.11
N ALA A 135 -22.98 6.36 1.28
CA ALA A 135 -22.35 6.10 2.57
C ALA A 135 -21.55 7.33 3.06
N VAL A 136 -20.86 8.04 2.18
CA VAL A 136 -20.18 9.32 2.49
C VAL A 136 -21.19 10.41 2.91
N GLU A 137 -22.33 10.54 2.22
CA GLU A 137 -23.40 11.46 2.63
C GLU A 137 -23.92 11.12 4.02
N ARG A 138 -24.22 9.84 4.30
CA ARG A 138 -24.67 9.38 5.62
C ARG A 138 -23.62 9.65 6.71
N ALA A 139 -22.35 9.45 6.39
CA ALA A 139 -21.26 9.66 7.34
C ALA A 139 -21.08 11.14 7.70
N THR A 140 -21.21 12.04 6.72
CA THR A 140 -20.78 13.45 6.85
C THR A 140 -21.93 14.45 6.94
N GLY A 141 -23.14 14.05 6.54
CA GLY A 141 -24.30 14.93 6.36
C GLY A 141 -24.25 15.78 5.08
N ALA A 142 -23.28 15.54 4.20
CA ALA A 142 -23.19 16.19 2.88
C ALA A 142 -24.43 15.93 2.02
N ARG A 143 -24.62 16.78 1.00
CA ARG A 143 -25.69 16.63 0.00
C ARG A 143 -25.16 16.79 -1.42
N PHE A 144 -25.20 15.74 -2.21
CA PHE A 144 -24.78 15.76 -3.61
C PHE A 144 -25.97 16.05 -4.53
N ASP A 145 -26.60 17.22 -4.36
CA ASP A 145 -27.75 17.62 -5.16
C ASP A 145 -27.36 18.41 -6.43
N ASN A 146 -28.32 18.60 -7.33
CA ASN A 146 -28.10 19.33 -8.59
C ASN A 146 -27.65 20.78 -8.38
N SER A 147 -28.01 21.40 -7.25
CA SER A 147 -27.60 22.78 -6.97
C SER A 147 -26.12 22.84 -6.61
N TRP A 148 -25.64 21.87 -5.83
CA TRP A 148 -24.23 21.73 -5.51
C TRP A 148 -23.41 21.36 -6.75
N VAL A 149 -23.85 20.38 -7.55
CA VAL A 149 -23.16 19.93 -8.77
C VAL A 149 -22.96 21.05 -9.80
N ARG A 150 -23.95 21.94 -9.96
CA ARG A 150 -23.91 23.05 -10.93
C ARG A 150 -23.32 24.34 -10.34
N GLY A 151 -23.04 24.34 -9.04
CA GLY A 151 -22.50 25.49 -8.33
C GLY A 151 -21.03 25.77 -8.69
N PRO A 152 -20.51 26.96 -8.35
CA PRO A 152 -19.09 27.21 -8.42
C PRO A 152 -18.36 26.48 -7.29
N HIS A 153 -17.20 25.89 -7.61
CA HIS A 153 -16.28 25.32 -6.63
C HIS A 153 -14.95 26.08 -6.67
N ARG A 154 -14.22 26.07 -5.56
CA ARG A 154 -12.85 26.60 -5.49
C ARG A 154 -11.90 25.55 -6.06
N ALA A 155 -11.39 25.80 -7.25
CA ALA A 155 -10.35 25.00 -7.87
C ALA A 155 -8.97 25.47 -7.44
N VAL A 156 -8.12 24.55 -7.00
CA VAL A 156 -6.74 24.83 -6.62
C VAL A 156 -5.85 23.65 -6.99
N GLU A 157 -4.67 23.95 -7.52
CA GLU A 157 -3.65 22.93 -7.77
C GLU A 157 -3.02 22.51 -6.43
N ILE A 158 -2.76 21.22 -6.27
CA ILE A 158 -2.22 20.65 -5.05
C ILE A 158 -0.85 20.04 -5.31
N THR A 159 0.00 20.07 -4.30
CA THR A 159 1.21 19.24 -4.27
C THR A 159 0.90 17.95 -3.52
N ARG A 160 1.53 16.85 -3.92
CA ARG A 160 1.39 15.57 -3.21
C ARG A 160 1.79 15.74 -1.75
N VAL A 161 0.88 15.44 -0.83
CA VAL A 161 1.17 15.42 0.61
C VAL A 161 2.19 14.30 0.88
N PRO A 162 3.29 14.57 1.63
CA PRO A 162 4.29 13.54 1.94
C PRO A 162 3.65 12.33 2.61
N GLU A 163 4.10 11.13 2.25
CA GLU A 163 3.65 9.89 2.89
C GLU A 163 4.10 9.82 4.35
N SER A 164 3.27 9.23 5.21
CA SER A 164 3.63 8.97 6.59
C SER A 164 4.73 7.93 6.60
N LEU A 165 5.68 8.10 7.52
CA LEU A 165 6.75 7.13 7.68
C LEU A 165 6.21 5.73 7.97
N LEU A 166 5.23 5.68 8.87
CA LEU A 166 4.52 4.49 9.27
C LEU A 166 3.04 4.81 9.30
N GLY A 167 2.26 3.92 8.70
CA GLY A 167 0.81 4.04 8.77
C GLY A 167 0.25 3.75 10.15
N GLN A 168 -1.01 4.11 10.36
CA GLN A 168 -1.67 3.96 11.67
C GLN A 168 -1.57 2.54 12.24
N GLY A 169 -1.68 1.51 11.40
CA GLY A 169 -1.59 0.11 11.85
C GLY A 169 -0.21 -0.30 12.36
N LEU A 170 0.83 0.51 12.11
CA LEU A 170 2.21 0.17 12.38
C LEU A 170 2.83 0.98 13.51
N ILE A 171 2.32 2.18 13.79
CA ILE A 171 2.93 3.12 14.74
C ILE A 171 3.05 2.54 16.16
N ASP A 172 2.13 1.67 16.56
CA ASP A 172 2.11 1.01 17.86
C ASP A 172 2.63 -0.45 17.81
N SER A 173 3.21 -0.86 16.68
CA SER A 173 3.67 -2.23 16.49
C SER A 173 4.73 -2.61 17.54
N PRO A 174 4.62 -3.79 18.19
CA PRO A 174 5.65 -4.27 19.12
C PRO A 174 6.99 -4.50 18.42
N LEU A 175 7.01 -4.66 17.09
CA LEU A 175 8.24 -4.77 16.30
C LEU A 175 9.14 -3.53 16.47
N LEU A 176 8.55 -2.35 16.61
CA LEU A 176 9.29 -1.10 16.78
C LEU A 176 10.00 -0.99 18.14
N LYS A 177 9.72 -1.91 19.06
CA LYS A 177 10.30 -1.96 20.42
C LYS A 177 11.44 -2.99 20.54
N ARG A 178 11.93 -3.53 19.43
CA ARG A 178 13.04 -4.51 19.42
C ARG A 178 14.01 -4.26 18.27
N GLU A 179 15.20 -4.82 18.39
CA GLU A 179 16.18 -4.81 17.29
C GLU A 179 15.73 -5.72 16.13
N PRO A 180 16.12 -5.42 14.88
CA PRO A 180 16.90 -4.24 14.46
C PRO A 180 16.04 -2.98 14.21
N PHE A 181 14.73 -3.03 14.46
CA PHE A 181 13.81 -1.94 14.12
C PHE A 181 14.04 -0.66 14.93
N ILE A 182 14.46 -0.78 16.21
CA ILE A 182 14.91 0.37 17.02
C ILE A 182 16.06 1.11 16.29
N SER A 183 17.10 0.37 15.90
CA SER A 183 18.24 0.93 15.18
C SER A 183 17.83 1.55 13.85
N TYR A 184 16.89 0.94 13.13
CA TYR A 184 16.39 1.47 11.86
C TYR A 184 15.64 2.79 12.04
N LEU A 185 14.75 2.87 13.02
CA LEU A 185 13.98 4.08 13.30
C LEU A 185 14.81 5.23 13.86
N ALA A 186 15.85 4.91 14.64
CA ALA A 186 16.73 5.93 15.21
C ALA A 186 17.43 6.78 14.12
N ASP A 187 17.63 6.21 12.93
CA ASP A 187 18.48 6.82 11.92
C ASP A 187 18.20 6.29 10.50
N LEU A 188 17.08 6.73 9.89
CA LEU A 188 16.65 6.34 8.53
C LEU A 188 17.50 6.92 7.40
N ARG A 189 18.82 6.78 7.50
CA ARG A 189 19.77 7.22 6.48
C ARG A 189 19.91 6.19 5.35
N PRO A 190 20.36 6.63 4.16
CA PRO A 190 20.60 5.74 3.02
C PRO A 190 21.60 4.61 3.31
N THR A 191 22.48 4.78 4.30
CA THR A 191 23.42 3.75 4.78
C THR A 191 22.73 2.51 5.33
N LEU A 192 21.46 2.62 5.77
CA LEU A 192 20.68 1.49 6.27
C LEU A 192 20.02 0.65 5.16
N LEU A 193 20.02 1.11 3.91
CA LEU A 193 19.37 0.37 2.82
C LEU A 193 19.98 -1.02 2.61
N LYS A 194 21.30 -1.14 2.72
CA LYS A 194 22.01 -2.42 2.59
C LYS A 194 21.63 -3.41 3.70
N PRO A 195 21.74 -3.08 5.01
CA PRO A 195 21.32 -4.00 6.07
C PRO A 195 19.82 -4.32 6.02
N MET A 196 18.95 -3.38 5.65
CA MET A 196 17.52 -3.65 5.49
C MET A 196 17.24 -4.64 4.35
N ARG A 197 17.88 -4.49 3.19
CA ARG A 197 17.79 -5.47 2.09
C ARG A 197 18.26 -6.85 2.51
N ARG A 198 19.35 -6.93 3.28
CA ARG A 198 19.85 -8.19 3.82
C ARG A 198 18.84 -8.82 4.77
N HIS A 199 18.32 -8.04 5.72
CA HIS A 199 17.33 -8.52 6.67
C HIS A 199 16.05 -9.01 5.99
N ALA A 200 15.54 -8.28 5.00
CA ALA A 200 14.39 -8.69 4.19
C ALA A 200 14.64 -10.02 3.46
N LEU A 201 15.85 -10.22 2.89
CA LEU A 201 16.22 -11.48 2.25
C LEU A 201 16.29 -12.64 3.26
N ASP A 202 16.87 -12.43 4.44
CA ASP A 202 16.97 -13.45 5.48
C ASP A 202 15.56 -13.87 5.97
N LEU A 203 14.63 -12.91 6.13
CA LEU A 203 13.23 -13.19 6.44
C LEU A 203 12.55 -14.02 5.34
N ALA A 204 12.78 -13.68 4.07
CA ALA A 204 12.20 -14.41 2.94
C ALA A 204 12.75 -15.82 2.80
N LEU A 205 14.06 -16.02 3.01
CA LEU A 205 14.67 -17.34 3.05
C LEU A 205 14.08 -18.20 4.17
N ALA A 206 13.91 -17.65 5.37
CA ALA A 206 13.30 -18.37 6.48
C ALA A 206 11.82 -18.68 6.22
N HIS A 207 11.07 -17.74 5.63
CA HIS A 207 9.65 -17.92 5.31
C HIS A 207 9.42 -18.96 4.20
N ALA A 208 10.33 -19.07 3.24
CA ALA A 208 10.29 -20.08 2.18
C ALA A 208 10.94 -21.43 2.57
N GLY A 209 11.51 -21.55 3.77
CA GLY A 209 12.22 -22.76 4.22
C GLY A 209 13.54 -23.01 3.46
N LEU A 210 14.19 -21.95 3.00
CA LEU A 210 15.41 -21.99 2.18
C LEU A 210 16.67 -21.52 2.92
N HIS A 211 16.61 -21.24 4.22
CA HIS A 211 17.75 -20.67 4.95
C HIS A 211 19.00 -21.57 4.93
N GLU A 212 18.82 -22.88 4.88
CA GLU A 212 19.91 -23.88 4.81
C GLU A 212 20.12 -24.42 3.39
N HIS A 213 19.34 -23.95 2.42
CA HIS A 213 19.41 -24.47 1.06
C HIS A 213 20.79 -24.14 0.45
N PRO A 214 21.52 -25.11 -0.13
CA PRO A 214 22.89 -24.88 -0.62
C PRO A 214 23.02 -23.70 -1.59
N LEU A 215 22.07 -23.54 -2.52
CA LEU A 215 22.05 -22.42 -3.46
C LEU A 215 21.84 -21.06 -2.76
N ALA A 216 21.02 -21.03 -1.71
CA ALA A 216 20.80 -19.81 -0.93
C ALA A 216 22.09 -19.44 -0.18
N VAL A 217 22.68 -20.39 0.56
CA VAL A 217 23.95 -20.18 1.28
C VAL A 217 25.05 -19.70 0.34
N ALA A 218 25.21 -20.34 -0.83
CA ALA A 218 26.19 -19.94 -1.84
C ALA A 218 25.95 -18.51 -2.38
N THR A 219 24.67 -18.11 -2.53
CA THR A 219 24.31 -16.75 -2.97
C THR A 219 24.75 -15.70 -1.96
N LEU A 220 24.61 -15.97 -0.66
CA LEU A 220 24.99 -15.05 0.41
C LEU A 220 26.51 -14.82 0.46
N THR A 221 27.30 -15.70 -0.15
CA THR A 221 28.76 -15.59 -0.31
C THR A 221 29.19 -15.31 -1.75
N ALA A 222 28.27 -15.01 -2.69
CA ALA A 222 28.59 -14.92 -4.12
C ALA A 222 29.66 -13.88 -4.48
N ALA A 223 29.78 -12.81 -3.68
CA ALA A 223 30.79 -11.77 -3.87
C ALA A 223 32.24 -12.31 -3.77
N THR A 224 32.46 -13.41 -3.05
CA THR A 224 33.79 -14.02 -2.88
C THR A 224 34.09 -15.11 -3.91
N LEU A 225 33.11 -15.50 -4.73
CA LEU A 225 33.28 -16.55 -5.73
C LEU A 225 34.05 -16.04 -6.95
N PRO A 226 34.73 -16.90 -7.73
CA PRO A 226 35.18 -16.57 -9.07
C PRO A 226 34.02 -16.23 -10.01
N ALA A 227 34.27 -15.43 -11.06
CA ALA A 227 33.23 -15.00 -12.00
C ALA A 227 32.53 -16.19 -12.70
N GLY A 228 33.27 -17.22 -13.09
CA GLY A 228 32.69 -18.43 -13.70
C GLY A 228 31.78 -19.20 -12.75
N GLU A 229 32.12 -19.26 -11.46
CA GLU A 229 31.27 -19.89 -10.44
C GLU A 229 30.01 -19.08 -10.16
N ARG A 230 30.08 -17.73 -10.20
CA ARG A 230 28.88 -16.88 -10.14
C ARG A 230 27.94 -17.12 -11.31
N VAL A 231 28.47 -17.26 -12.54
CA VAL A 231 27.64 -17.56 -13.72
C VAL A 231 26.89 -18.87 -13.53
N ARG A 232 27.61 -19.93 -13.12
CA ARG A 232 27.00 -21.24 -12.84
C ARG A 232 25.96 -21.18 -11.72
N LEU A 233 26.26 -20.51 -10.61
CA LEU A 233 25.32 -20.34 -9.50
C LEU A 233 24.03 -19.64 -9.95
N ARG A 234 24.13 -18.61 -10.80
CA ARG A 234 22.96 -17.93 -11.38
C ARG A 234 22.12 -18.86 -12.26
N GLU A 235 22.77 -19.72 -13.05
CA GLU A 235 22.09 -20.71 -13.89
C GLU A 235 21.37 -21.77 -13.03
N ASP A 236 22.04 -22.28 -12.00
CA ASP A 236 21.47 -23.25 -11.05
C ASP A 236 20.25 -22.65 -10.31
N LEU A 237 20.32 -21.37 -9.91
CA LEU A 237 19.19 -20.66 -9.29
C LEU A 237 18.01 -20.46 -10.25
N THR A 238 18.30 -20.11 -11.52
CA THR A 238 17.26 -19.99 -12.56
C THR A 238 16.57 -21.33 -12.80
N ALA A 239 17.34 -22.42 -12.89
CA ALA A 239 16.78 -23.76 -13.04
C ALA A 239 15.92 -24.17 -11.83
N ALA A 240 16.38 -23.85 -10.61
CA ALA A 240 15.61 -24.12 -9.38
C ALA A 240 14.30 -23.32 -9.33
N HIS A 241 14.30 -22.06 -9.79
CA HIS A 241 13.11 -21.24 -9.95
C HIS A 241 12.10 -21.92 -10.89
N ASP A 242 12.52 -22.27 -12.11
CA ASP A 242 11.65 -22.87 -13.13
C ASP A 242 11.05 -24.21 -12.67
N GLN A 243 11.88 -25.04 -12.02
CA GLN A 243 11.45 -26.32 -11.46
C GLN A 243 10.43 -26.14 -10.34
N ALA A 244 10.70 -25.26 -9.37
CA ALA A 244 9.79 -24.99 -8.27
C ALA A 244 8.47 -24.40 -8.77
N HIS A 245 8.51 -23.48 -9.72
CA HIS A 245 7.31 -22.88 -10.30
C HIS A 245 6.44 -23.92 -11.03
N THR A 246 7.06 -24.79 -11.83
CA THR A 246 6.36 -25.90 -12.51
C THR A 246 5.73 -26.86 -11.50
N ARG A 247 6.47 -27.21 -10.44
CA ARG A 247 5.98 -28.08 -9.38
C ARG A 247 4.82 -27.47 -8.60
N ALA A 248 4.88 -26.18 -8.25
CA ALA A 248 3.81 -25.49 -7.56
C ALA A 248 2.50 -25.53 -8.37
N ARG A 249 2.56 -25.29 -9.68
CA ARG A 249 1.40 -25.40 -10.59
C ARG A 249 0.84 -26.81 -10.65
N ALA A 250 1.71 -27.83 -10.75
CA ALA A 250 1.27 -29.22 -10.77
C ALA A 250 0.59 -29.62 -9.46
N MET A 251 1.08 -29.13 -8.31
CA MET A 251 0.48 -29.37 -7.01
C MET A 251 -0.89 -28.71 -6.87
N LEU A 252 -1.02 -27.45 -7.30
CA LEU A 252 -2.28 -26.69 -7.21
C LEU A 252 -3.45 -27.40 -7.89
N ILE A 253 -3.22 -28.08 -9.03
CA ILE A 253 -4.25 -28.86 -9.75
C ILE A 253 -4.84 -29.98 -8.89
N GLY A 254 -4.04 -30.58 -8.00
CA GLY A 254 -4.45 -31.68 -7.13
C GLY A 254 -4.94 -31.24 -5.75
N GLU A 255 -4.87 -29.95 -5.43
CA GLU A 255 -5.28 -29.42 -4.13
C GLU A 255 -6.79 -29.10 -4.10
N PRO A 256 -7.44 -29.21 -2.93
CA PRO A 256 -8.83 -28.80 -2.79
C PRO A 256 -9.04 -27.33 -3.17
N GLU A 257 -10.17 -27.01 -3.80
CA GLU A 257 -10.51 -25.62 -4.12
C GLU A 257 -10.64 -24.76 -2.85
N ASN A 258 -11.19 -25.34 -1.77
CA ASN A 258 -11.33 -24.68 -0.48
C ASN A 258 -10.21 -25.17 0.47
N PHE A 259 -9.14 -24.38 0.59
CA PHE A 259 -8.06 -24.61 1.55
C PHE A 259 -7.95 -23.36 2.43
N GLU A 260 -8.17 -23.51 3.73
CA GLU A 260 -8.09 -22.41 4.68
C GLU A 260 -7.05 -22.69 5.78
N PRO A 261 -6.14 -21.74 6.05
CA PRO A 261 -5.94 -20.51 5.29
C PRO A 261 -5.23 -20.77 3.95
N GLU A 262 -5.63 -20.05 2.90
CA GLU A 262 -5.14 -20.27 1.53
C GLU A 262 -3.61 -20.20 1.43
N TRP A 263 -2.98 -19.32 2.20
CA TRP A 263 -1.52 -19.14 2.20
C TRP A 263 -0.75 -20.31 2.86
N GLU A 264 -1.41 -21.28 3.48
CA GLU A 264 -0.75 -22.48 4.02
C GLU A 264 -0.77 -23.68 3.05
N ARG A 265 -1.34 -23.49 1.84
CA ARG A 265 -1.31 -24.51 0.80
C ARG A 265 0.12 -25.01 0.52
N PRO A 266 0.33 -26.33 0.38
CA PRO A 266 1.63 -26.87 -0.02
C PRO A 266 2.16 -26.27 -1.33
N SER A 267 1.30 -26.06 -2.32
CA SER A 267 1.64 -25.38 -3.58
C SER A 267 2.16 -23.96 -3.37
N HIS A 268 1.61 -23.22 -2.39
CA HIS A 268 2.04 -21.86 -2.06
C HIS A 268 3.44 -21.82 -1.46
N LEU A 269 3.82 -22.78 -0.61
CA LEU A 269 5.20 -22.86 -0.13
C LEU A 269 6.19 -23.06 -1.28
N VAL A 270 5.90 -23.99 -2.20
CA VAL A 270 6.77 -24.25 -3.37
C VAL A 270 6.79 -23.03 -4.31
N PHE A 271 5.68 -22.32 -4.45
CA PHE A 271 5.62 -21.09 -5.23
C PHE A 271 6.50 -19.99 -4.62
N ARG A 272 6.46 -19.78 -3.29
CA ARG A 272 7.36 -18.85 -2.60
C ARG A 272 8.82 -19.20 -2.82
N GLN A 273 9.17 -20.49 -2.75
CA GLN A 273 10.53 -20.95 -3.04
C GLN A 273 10.96 -20.56 -4.45
N ALA A 274 10.08 -20.73 -5.44
CA ALA A 274 10.35 -20.29 -6.81
C ALA A 274 10.66 -18.79 -6.85
N ILE A 275 9.82 -17.94 -6.27
CA ILE A 275 10.05 -16.49 -6.23
C ILE A 275 11.40 -16.15 -5.58
N VAL A 276 11.70 -16.74 -4.43
CA VAL A 276 12.96 -16.50 -3.71
C VAL A 276 14.18 -16.94 -4.54
N PHE A 277 14.13 -18.08 -5.24
CA PHE A 277 15.20 -18.48 -6.17
C PHE A 277 15.40 -17.47 -7.30
N GLY A 278 14.32 -16.94 -7.86
CA GLY A 278 14.38 -15.88 -8.87
C GLY A 278 15.07 -14.62 -8.34
N VAL A 279 14.75 -14.19 -7.11
CA VAL A 279 15.40 -13.05 -6.45
C VAL A 279 16.88 -13.33 -6.18
N LEU A 280 17.23 -14.51 -5.70
CA LEU A 280 18.63 -14.90 -5.49
C LEU A 280 19.42 -14.87 -6.81
N ALA A 281 18.84 -15.33 -7.93
CA ALA A 281 19.47 -15.24 -9.25
C ALA A 281 19.74 -13.79 -9.66
N GLN A 282 18.81 -12.86 -9.39
CA GLN A 282 19.01 -11.42 -9.61
C GLN A 282 20.15 -10.86 -8.75
N CYS A 283 20.25 -11.27 -7.48
CA CYS A 283 21.35 -10.88 -6.61
C CYS A 283 22.72 -11.32 -7.16
N VAL A 284 22.85 -12.58 -7.60
CA VAL A 284 24.10 -13.08 -8.19
C VAL A 284 24.42 -12.35 -9.50
N ALA A 285 23.41 -12.06 -10.32
CA ALA A 285 23.58 -11.30 -11.57
C ALA A 285 24.12 -9.88 -11.32
N ALA A 286 23.71 -9.23 -10.23
CA ALA A 286 24.23 -7.91 -9.83
C ALA A 286 25.72 -7.90 -9.43
N HIS A 287 26.33 -9.06 -9.22
CA HIS A 287 27.78 -9.22 -8.98
C HIS A 287 28.55 -9.65 -10.24
N LEU A 288 27.93 -9.62 -11.43
CA LEU A 288 28.57 -9.97 -12.70
C LEU A 288 28.85 -8.73 -13.56
N PRO A 289 30.03 -8.66 -14.23
CA PRO A 289 31.17 -9.58 -14.08
C PRO A 289 31.92 -9.35 -12.75
N THR A 290 31.81 -8.13 -12.21
CA THR A 290 32.52 -7.66 -11.02
C THR A 290 31.57 -7.53 -9.83
N PRO A 291 31.98 -7.95 -8.62
CA PRO A 291 31.15 -7.79 -7.44
C PRO A 291 30.79 -6.32 -7.17
N THR A 292 29.51 -6.08 -6.90
CA THR A 292 29.02 -4.83 -6.30
C THR A 292 28.98 -4.94 -4.78
N ASP A 293 29.04 -3.79 -4.09
CA ASP A 293 29.09 -3.72 -2.62
C ASP A 293 27.74 -4.01 -1.93
N GLY A 294 26.70 -4.48 -2.62
CA GLY A 294 25.43 -4.78 -1.98
C GLY A 294 24.39 -5.43 -2.88
N PHE A 295 23.29 -5.86 -2.25
CA PHE A 295 22.15 -6.41 -2.98
C PHE A 295 21.46 -5.32 -3.82
N PRO A 296 20.94 -5.69 -5.01
CA PRO A 296 20.05 -4.82 -5.75
C PRO A 296 18.79 -4.53 -4.91
N ASP A 297 17.95 -3.63 -5.40
CA ASP A 297 16.69 -3.40 -4.74
C ASP A 297 15.71 -4.56 -4.99
N ILE A 298 15.63 -5.46 -4.02
CA ILE A 298 14.92 -6.75 -4.13
C ILE A 298 13.59 -6.78 -3.38
N LEU A 299 13.26 -5.74 -2.60
CA LEU A 299 12.11 -5.81 -1.70
C LEU A 299 10.79 -5.96 -2.47
N SER A 300 10.59 -5.19 -3.55
CA SER A 300 9.39 -5.33 -4.40
C SER A 300 9.28 -6.72 -5.03
N SER A 301 10.42 -7.32 -5.41
CA SER A 301 10.44 -8.69 -5.94
C SER A 301 10.09 -9.75 -4.88
N LEU A 302 10.25 -9.42 -3.59
CA LEU A 302 9.95 -10.32 -2.46
C LEU A 302 8.50 -10.18 -1.96
N ASP A 303 7.77 -9.12 -2.31
CA ASP A 303 6.38 -8.90 -1.86
C ASP A 303 5.50 -10.14 -2.10
N THR A 304 5.59 -10.74 -3.29
CA THR A 304 4.83 -11.94 -3.67
C THR A 304 5.22 -13.19 -2.86
N ALA A 305 6.47 -13.26 -2.40
CA ALA A 305 6.94 -14.37 -1.55
C ALA A 305 6.51 -14.20 -0.09
N MET A 306 6.26 -12.98 0.36
CA MET A 306 6.02 -12.62 1.77
C MET A 306 4.53 -12.43 2.07
N THR A 307 3.76 -13.48 1.78
CA THR A 307 2.31 -13.54 1.97
C THR A 307 1.91 -14.28 3.26
N GLY A 308 0.69 -14.02 3.73
CA GLY A 308 0.10 -14.66 4.92
C GLY A 308 0.29 -13.85 6.21
N ASP A 309 -0.30 -14.37 7.30
CA ASP A 309 -0.43 -13.66 8.59
C ASP A 309 0.66 -14.07 9.63
N GLY A 310 1.77 -14.62 9.15
CA GLY A 310 2.85 -15.10 10.02
C GLY A 310 3.73 -13.97 10.54
N ALA A 311 4.34 -14.16 11.73
CA ALA A 311 5.26 -13.19 12.33
C ALA A 311 6.37 -12.72 11.36
N ARG A 312 6.90 -13.62 10.51
CA ARG A 312 7.91 -13.30 9.50
C ARG A 312 7.40 -12.37 8.40
N ALA A 313 6.15 -12.55 7.97
CA ALA A 313 5.53 -11.67 6.98
C ALA A 313 5.35 -10.27 7.58
N HIS A 314 4.84 -10.16 8.82
CA HIS A 314 4.74 -8.88 9.53
C HIS A 314 6.09 -8.17 9.69
N GLU A 315 7.13 -8.92 10.06
CA GLU A 315 8.49 -8.38 10.14
C GLU A 315 9.00 -7.87 8.80
N PHE A 316 8.79 -8.62 7.72
CA PHE A 316 9.20 -8.21 6.39
C PHE A 316 8.49 -6.93 5.95
N TRP A 317 7.17 -6.85 6.14
CA TRP A 317 6.41 -5.65 5.80
C TRP A 317 6.92 -4.44 6.58
N MET A 318 7.24 -4.60 7.88
CA MET A 318 7.87 -3.54 8.66
C MET A 318 9.23 -3.12 8.09
N VAL A 319 10.10 -4.08 7.72
CA VAL A 319 11.40 -3.77 7.08
C VAL A 319 11.18 -3.00 5.78
N LYS A 320 10.19 -3.41 4.98
CA LYS A 320 9.83 -2.77 3.72
C LYS A 320 9.38 -1.31 3.91
N TYR A 321 8.49 -1.04 4.87
CA TYR A 321 8.05 0.33 5.13
C TYR A 321 9.21 1.24 5.54
N LEU A 322 10.11 0.76 6.42
CA LEU A 322 11.28 1.53 6.84
C LEU A 322 12.31 1.70 5.71
N HIS A 323 12.46 0.70 4.86
CA HIS A 323 13.33 0.77 3.69
C HIS A 323 12.84 1.78 2.66
N ASP A 324 11.55 1.74 2.31
CA ASP A 324 10.94 2.70 1.38
C ASP A 324 11.05 4.13 1.93
N ALA A 325 10.92 4.30 3.24
CA ALA A 325 11.16 5.59 3.88
C ALA A 325 12.61 6.07 3.81
N ALA A 326 13.58 5.21 4.12
CA ALA A 326 15.00 5.54 4.03
C ALA A 326 15.42 5.88 2.60
N ARG A 327 14.79 5.25 1.58
CA ARG A 327 15.01 5.59 0.17
C ARG A 327 14.51 6.98 -0.20
N ARG A 328 13.34 7.38 0.32
CA ARG A 328 12.77 8.72 0.06
C ARG A 328 13.59 9.84 0.70
N ALA A 329 14.36 9.53 1.74
CA ALA A 329 15.27 10.47 2.39
C ALA A 329 16.65 10.59 1.72
N ALA A 330 16.96 9.70 0.76
CA ALA A 330 18.23 9.65 0.01
C ALA A 330 18.24 10.62 -1.18
#